data_AF-A0AAU2JI52-F1
#
_entry.id   AF-A0AAU2JI52-F1
#
_cell.length_a   1.000
_cell.length_b   1.000
_cell.length_c   1.000
_cell.angle_alpha   90.00
_cell.angle_beta   90.00
_cell.angle_gamma   90.00
#
_symmetry.space_group_name_H-M   'P 1'
#
loop_
_entity.id
_entity.type
_entity.pdbx_description
1 polymer ?
#
loop_
_entity_poly.entity_id
_entity_poly.type
_entity_poly.pdbx_seq_one_letter_code
_entity_poly.pdbx_strand_id
1 'polypeptide(L)'
;MTAGDAGWQSGAMLPWNSSTESDLRRLLTEWDPIGVADFVQDEYDSMLAPLLQQHRAGGGQAEIGEYLRHELENHFGLDHKFRRTDAVEPE
;
A
#
# COMPACT_ATOMS: atom_id res chain seq x y z
N MET A 1 -45.65 4.92 -23.97
CA MET A 1 -44.40 5.60 -23.53
C MET A 1 -44.44 5.60 -22.01
N THR A 2 -43.57 4.90 -21.29
CA THR A 2 -42.11 4.86 -21.37
C THR A 2 -41.54 3.45 -21.17
N ALA A 3 -40.71 3.00 -22.13
CA ALA A 3 -39.73 1.94 -21.93
C ALA A 3 -38.74 2.39 -20.84
N GLY A 4 -38.25 1.56 -19.92
CA GLY A 4 -37.80 0.19 -20.11
C GLY A 4 -36.28 0.22 -20.03
N ASP A 5 -35.77 -0.11 -18.84
CA ASP A 5 -34.46 -0.69 -18.56
C ASP A 5 -33.21 -0.05 -19.22
N ALA A 6 -32.52 0.80 -18.45
CA ALA A 6 -31.14 1.16 -18.71
C ALA A 6 -30.34 1.01 -17.40
N GLY A 7 -30.05 -0.25 -17.05
CA GLY A 7 -29.20 -0.60 -15.92
C GLY A 7 -28.14 -1.61 -16.34
N TRP A 8 -27.24 -1.22 -17.25
CA TRP A 8 -26.05 -2.03 -17.55
C TRP A 8 -25.16 -2.08 -16.30
N GLN A 9 -25.32 -3.15 -15.52
CA GLN A 9 -24.33 -3.55 -14.54
C GLN A 9 -23.07 -3.99 -15.30
N SER A 10 -21.98 -3.26 -15.13
CA SER A 10 -20.64 -3.72 -15.49
C SER A 10 -19.72 -3.46 -14.31
N GLY A 11 -19.31 -4.55 -13.66
CA GLY A 11 -18.16 -4.61 -12.75
C GLY A 11 -18.32 -3.84 -11.45
N ALA A 12 -19.01 -4.44 -10.47
CA ALA A 12 -18.82 -4.05 -9.08
C ALA A 12 -17.36 -4.35 -8.66
N MET A 13 -16.47 -3.39 -8.93
CA MET A 13 -15.27 -3.19 -8.14
C MET A 13 -15.80 -3.00 -6.72
N LEU A 14 -15.70 -4.05 -5.89
CA LEU A 14 -16.13 -3.99 -4.49
C LEU A 14 -15.65 -2.65 -3.95
N PRO A 15 -16.53 -1.78 -3.40
CA PRO A 15 -16.09 -0.52 -2.85
C PRO A 15 -14.99 -0.90 -1.87
N TRP A 16 -13.76 -0.49 -2.19
CA TRP A 16 -12.69 -0.56 -1.25
C TRP A 16 -13.28 0.04 0.03
N ASN A 17 -13.12 -0.62 1.17
CA ASN A 17 -13.44 0.03 2.43
C ASN A 17 -12.51 1.24 2.47
N SER A 18 -13.00 2.37 1.97
CA SER A 18 -12.19 3.51 1.56
C SER A 18 -11.48 4.09 2.77
N SER A 19 -12.05 3.89 3.96
CA SER A 19 -11.38 4.12 5.23
C SER A 19 -10.11 3.28 5.40
N THR A 20 -10.17 1.95 5.24
CA THR A 20 -8.98 1.09 5.39
C THR A 20 -7.90 1.39 4.36
N GLU A 21 -8.30 1.68 3.11
CA GLU A 21 -7.36 2.10 2.07
C GLU A 21 -6.71 3.45 2.40
N SER A 22 -7.51 4.44 2.81
CA SER A 22 -7.01 5.76 3.22
C SER A 22 -6.10 5.67 4.45
N ASP A 23 -6.44 4.81 5.41
CA ASP A 23 -5.64 4.58 6.61
C ASP A 23 -4.30 3.92 6.25
N LEU A 24 -4.29 2.91 5.38
CA LEU A 24 -3.06 2.30 4.89
C LEU A 24 -2.22 3.28 4.08
N ARG A 25 -2.84 4.08 3.20
CA ARG A 25 -2.14 5.12 2.43
C ARG A 25 -1.46 6.11 3.37
N ARG A 26 -2.19 6.59 4.39
CA ARG A 26 -1.62 7.48 5.42
C ARG A 26 -0.45 6.83 6.16
N LEU A 27 -0.58 5.57 6.58
CA LEU A 27 0.50 4.86 7.28
C LEU A 27 1.75 4.68 6.42
N LEU A 28 1.58 4.37 5.13
CA LEU A 28 2.69 4.24 4.18
C LEU A 28 3.35 5.59 3.89
N THR A 29 2.55 6.65 3.72
CA THR A 29 3.04 8.02 3.55
C THR A 29 3.77 8.54 4.79
N GLU A 30 3.32 8.20 6.00
CA GLU A 30 4.00 8.58 7.26
C GLU A 30 5.30 7.80 7.45
N TRP A 31 5.32 6.52 7.08
CA TRP A 31 6.52 5.69 7.14
C TRP A 31 7.57 6.11 6.10
N ASP A 32 7.11 6.48 4.91
CA ASP A 32 7.88 6.94 3.75
C ASP A 32 9.19 6.15 3.49
N PRO A 33 9.11 4.83 3.29
CA PRO A 33 10.30 3.99 3.20
C PRO A 33 11.21 4.31 2.00
N ILE A 34 10.66 4.94 0.94
CA ILE A 34 11.41 5.29 -0.28
C ILE A 34 11.81 6.78 -0.27
N GLY A 35 11.17 7.62 0.55
CA GLY A 35 11.44 9.07 0.57
C GLY A 35 10.66 9.87 -0.48
N VAL A 36 9.56 9.33 -1.01
CA VAL A 36 8.80 9.89 -2.14
C VAL A 36 7.43 10.45 -1.75
N ALA A 37 7.05 10.36 -0.47
CA ALA A 37 5.75 10.80 0.03
C ALA A 37 5.41 12.25 -0.37
N ASP A 38 6.40 13.15 -0.35
CA ASP A 38 6.23 14.56 -0.73
C ASP A 38 6.18 14.81 -2.25
N PHE A 39 6.52 13.81 -3.07
CA PHE A 39 6.70 13.94 -4.52
C PHE A 39 5.66 13.18 -5.33
N VAL A 40 5.37 11.93 -4.95
CA VAL A 40 4.45 11.04 -5.67
C VAL A 40 3.72 10.14 -4.66
N GLN A 41 2.45 10.42 -4.43
CA GLN A 41 1.65 9.64 -3.47
C GLN A 41 1.12 8.32 -4.06
N ASP A 42 0.91 8.27 -5.38
CA ASP A 42 0.34 7.09 -6.06
C ASP A 42 1.37 5.96 -6.25
N GLU A 43 2.65 6.22 -5.95
CA GLU A 43 3.72 5.22 -5.96
C GLU A 43 3.40 4.07 -4.98
N TYR A 44 2.82 4.45 -3.83
CA TYR A 44 2.42 3.52 -2.78
C TYR A 44 1.13 2.76 -3.10
N ASP A 45 0.32 3.19 -4.10
CA ASP A 45 -0.92 2.50 -4.48
C ASP A 45 -0.65 1.09 -5.01
N SER A 46 0.54 0.86 -5.57
CA SER A 46 0.99 -0.48 -6.00
C SER A 46 1.06 -1.49 -4.84
N MET A 47 1.39 -1.03 -3.62
CA MET A 47 1.43 -1.86 -2.41
C MET A 47 0.07 -1.92 -1.69
N LEU A 48 -0.78 -0.89 -1.84
CA LEU A 48 -2.09 -0.83 -1.16
C LEU A 48 -3.01 -1.98 -1.59
N ALA A 49 -3.08 -2.26 -2.89
CA ALA A 49 -3.94 -3.32 -3.43
C ALA A 49 -3.67 -4.71 -2.82
N PRO A 50 -2.42 -5.23 -2.85
CA PRO A 50 -2.06 -6.49 -2.22
C PRO A 50 -2.15 -6.47 -0.68
N LEU A 51 -1.80 -5.37 0.00
CA LEU A 51 -1.98 -5.26 1.46
C LEU A 51 -3.45 -5.36 1.88
N LEU A 52 -4.35 -4.71 1.14
CA LEU A 52 -5.79 -4.79 1.38
C LEU A 52 -6.33 -6.19 1.09
N GLN A 53 -5.78 -6.89 0.10
CA GLN A 53 -6.12 -8.28 -0.16
C GLN A 53 -5.69 -9.19 0.99
N GLN A 54 -4.46 -9.04 1.50
CA GLN A 54 -3.98 -9.83 2.65
C GLN A 54 -4.77 -9.52 3.93
N HIS A 55 -5.04 -8.24 4.22
CA HIS A 55 -5.84 -7.85 5.38
C HIS A 55 -7.26 -8.46 5.33
N ARG A 56 -7.89 -8.51 4.14
CA ARG A 56 -9.20 -9.16 3.95
C ARG A 56 -9.14 -10.68 4.07
N ALA A 57 -8.02 -11.30 3.68
CA ALA A 57 -7.80 -12.73 3.84
C ALA A 57 -7.51 -13.15 5.29
N GLY A 58 -7.40 -12.19 6.22
CA GLY A 58 -7.00 -12.44 7.61
C GLY A 58 -5.50 -12.65 7.79
N GLY A 59 -4.70 -12.19 6.82
CA GLY A 59 -3.24 -12.22 6.91
C GLY A 59 -2.76 -11.47 8.15
N GLY A 60 -1.89 -12.12 8.91
CA GLY A 60 -1.33 -11.56 10.13
C GLY A 60 -0.19 -10.59 9.85
N GLN A 61 0.34 -10.03 10.95
CA GLN A 61 1.47 -9.11 10.92
C GLN A 61 2.72 -9.71 10.27
N ALA A 62 2.94 -11.03 10.41
CA ALA A 62 4.10 -11.72 9.85
C ALA A 62 4.04 -11.77 8.31
N GLU A 63 2.88 -12.12 7.75
CA GLU A 63 2.70 -12.16 6.30
C GLU A 63 2.77 -10.77 5.67
N ILE A 64 2.20 -9.76 6.34
CA ILE A 64 2.29 -8.37 5.91
C ILE A 64 3.76 -7.88 5.93
N GLY A 65 4.50 -8.21 6.99
CA GLY A 65 5.91 -7.84 7.11
C GLY A 65 6.82 -8.48 6.07
N GLU A 66 6.60 -9.76 5.75
CA GLU A 66 7.29 -10.47 4.68
C GLU A 66 6.96 -9.86 3.31
N TYR A 67 5.68 -9.58 3.04
CA TYR A 67 5.26 -8.91 1.80
C TYR A 67 5.93 -7.55 1.63
N LEU A 68 5.86 -6.68 2.65
CA LEU A 68 6.48 -5.36 2.59
C LEU A 68 7.99 -5.44 2.34
N ARG A 69 8.70 -6.36 3.00
CA ARG A 69 10.14 -6.54 2.77
C ARG A 69 10.41 -6.95 1.32
N HIS A 70 9.67 -7.93 0.81
CA HIS A 70 9.81 -8.42 -0.55
C HIS A 70 9.59 -7.31 -1.58
N GLU A 71 8.56 -6.48 -1.42
CA GLU A 71 8.29 -5.38 -2.35
C GLU A 71 9.33 -4.28 -2.28
N LEU A 72 9.76 -3.90 -1.08
CA LEU A 72 10.80 -2.90 -0.93
C LEU A 72 12.11 -3.35 -1.58
N GLU A 73 12.48 -4.62 -1.42
CA GLU A 73 13.69 -5.18 -2.04
C GLU A 73 13.55 -5.37 -3.56
N ASN A 74 12.46 -5.97 -4.03
CA ASN A 74 12.34 -6.41 -5.43
C ASN A 74 11.68 -5.37 -6.34
N HIS A 75 10.72 -4.61 -5.85
CA HIS A 75 10.00 -3.61 -6.63
C HIS A 75 10.71 -2.25 -6.55
N PHE A 76 11.18 -1.86 -5.37
CA PHE A 76 11.83 -0.57 -5.15
C PHE A 76 13.37 -0.63 -5.11
N GLY A 77 13.95 -1.83 -5.09
CA GLY A 77 15.41 -1.99 -5.06
C GLY A 77 16.05 -1.50 -3.76
N LEU A 78 15.26 -1.32 -2.69
CA LEU A 78 15.74 -0.95 -1.37
C LEU A 78 16.34 -2.19 -0.72
N ASP A 79 17.61 -2.43 -1.03
CA ASP A 79 18.38 -3.51 -0.41
C ASP A 79 18.41 -3.30 1.13
N HIS A 80 18.08 -4.35 1.90
CA HIS A 80 18.10 -4.35 3.37
C HIS A 80 19.44 -3.90 3.98
N LYS A 81 20.50 -3.80 3.17
CA LYS A 81 21.80 -3.23 3.59
C LYS A 81 21.74 -1.74 3.92
N PHE A 82 20.70 -1.02 3.52
CA PHE A 82 20.48 0.36 3.98
C PHE A 82 19.71 0.39 5.31
N ARG A 83 20.22 -0.32 6.32
CA ARG A 83 20.01 0.17 7.69
C ARG A 83 20.72 1.51 7.74
N ARG A 84 19.96 2.61 7.81
CA ARG A 84 20.50 3.95 8.05
C ARG A 84 21.44 3.85 9.24
N THR A 85 22.74 3.85 8.96
CA THR A 85 23.80 3.80 9.96
C THR A 85 24.26 5.23 10.10
N ASP A 86 23.41 6.08 10.66
CA ASP A 86 23.76 7.43 11.09
C ASP A 86 23.61 7.59 12.61
N ALA A 87 23.81 6.50 13.36
CA ALA A 87 24.03 6.55 14.80
C ALA A 87 25.54 6.44 15.12
N VAL A 88 26.27 7.50 14.77
CA VAL A 88 27.52 7.97 15.40
C VAL A 88 27.51 9.47 15.10
N GLU A 89 27.16 10.32 16.06
CA GLU A 89 28.07 10.86 17.08
C GLU A 89 27.37 11.04 18.46
N PRO A 90 28.11 10.99 19.58
CA PRO A 90 28.69 12.25 20.07
C PRO A 90 30.17 12.13 20.50
N GLU A 91 30.94 13.21 20.31
CA GLU A 91 32.15 13.51 21.10
C GLU A 91 31.80 14.23 22.41
#